data_AF-A0A535ZNR3-F1
#
_entry.id   AF-A0A535ZNR3-F1
#
_cell.length_a   1.000
_cell.length_b   1.000
_cell.length_c   1.000
_cell.angle_alpha   90.00
_cell.angle_beta   90.00
_cell.angle_gamma   90.00
#
_symmetry.space_group_name_H-M   'P 1'
#
loop_
_entity.id
_entity.type
_entity.pdbx_description
1 polymer ?
#
loop_
_entity_poly.entity_id
_entity_poly.type
_entity_poly.pdbx_seq_one_letter_code
_entity_poly.pdbx_strand_id
1 'polypeptide(L)'
;MSDEAERPDSDRVLVHDFRNLLAVIVNYCELIAAETTDPEAIKADIVEIRTAAERALELTEKLRHRGTPAADGRDAQPAETS
;
A
#
# COMPACT_ATOMS: atom_id res chain seq x y z
N MET A 1 -29.33 9.57 -6.16
CA MET A 1 -29.39 8.12 -5.95
C MET A 1 -28.99 7.50 -7.27
N SER A 2 -27.86 6.82 -7.45
CA SER A 2 -27.05 6.02 -6.53
C SER A 2 -25.67 5.85 -7.16
N ASP A 3 -24.59 6.11 -6.43
CA ASP A 3 -23.22 5.77 -6.88
C ASP A 3 -22.29 5.46 -5.68
N GLU A 4 -22.87 4.97 -4.58
CA GLU A 4 -22.15 4.74 -3.30
C GLU A 4 -21.94 3.24 -3.00
N ALA A 5 -22.39 2.33 -3.87
CA ALA A 5 -22.46 0.90 -3.55
C ALA A 5 -21.24 0.05 -3.98
N GLU A 6 -20.32 0.58 -4.79
CA GLU A 6 -19.22 -0.22 -5.39
C GLU A 6 -17.86 -0.09 -4.66
N ARG A 7 -17.81 0.61 -3.53
CA ARG A 7 -16.56 0.86 -2.78
C ARG A 7 -16.02 -0.29 -1.89
N PRO A 8 -16.80 -1.27 -1.37
CA PRO A 8 -16.28 -2.21 -0.36
C PRO A 8 -15.35 -3.30 -0.92
N ASP A 9 -15.46 -3.68 -2.20
CA ASP A 9 -14.60 -4.72 -2.77
C ASP A 9 -13.19 -4.22 -3.09
N SER A 10 -13.06 -2.97 -3.54
CA SER A 10 -11.75 -2.36 -3.82
C SER A 10 -10.85 -2.32 -2.59
N ASP A 11 -11.39 -1.98 -1.42
CA ASP A 11 -10.59 -1.88 -0.20
C ASP A 11 -10.15 -3.26 0.30
N ARG A 12 -10.99 -4.29 0.13
CA ARG A 12 -10.64 -5.67 0.47
C ARG A 12 -9.55 -6.21 -0.46
N VAL A 13 -9.62 -5.90 -1.75
CA VAL A 13 -8.57 -6.27 -2.74
C VAL A 13 -7.25 -5.59 -2.39
N LEU A 14 -7.25 -4.29 -2.08
CA LEU A 14 -6.03 -3.56 -1.71
C LEU A 14 -5.36 -4.13 -0.44
N VAL A 15 -6.16 -4.42 0.60
CA VAL A 15 -5.65 -5.02 1.82
C VAL A 15 -5.12 -6.45 1.57
N HIS A 16 -5.78 -7.21 0.70
CA HIS A 16 -5.33 -8.53 0.30
C HIS A 16 -3.97 -8.47 -0.42
N ASP A 17 -3.82 -7.57 -1.39
CA ASP A 17 -2.59 -7.41 -2.16
C ASP A 17 -1.42 -6.96 -1.27
N PHE A 18 -1.68 -6.05 -0.34
CA PHE A 18 -0.70 -5.61 0.64
C PHE A 18 -0.24 -6.77 1.55
N ARG A 19 -1.18 -7.58 2.06
CA ARG A 19 -0.87 -8.77 2.86
C ARG A 19 -0.05 -9.80 2.07
N ASN A 20 -0.35 -9.98 0.79
CA ASN A 20 0.38 -10.89 -0.08
C ASN A 20 1.85 -10.46 -0.24
N LEU A 21 2.11 -9.17 -0.45
CA LEU A 21 3.48 -8.65 -0.55
C LEU A 21 4.26 -8.79 0.75
N LEU A 22 3.63 -8.58 1.90
CA LEU A 22 4.25 -8.83 3.20
C LEU A 22 4.65 -10.30 3.38
N ALA A 23 3.78 -11.23 2.97
CA ALA A 23 4.09 -12.66 3.04
C ALA A 23 5.31 -13.03 2.17
N VAL A 24 5.41 -12.46 0.96
CA VAL A 24 6.57 -12.65 0.07
C VAL A 24 7.86 -12.12 0.72
N ILE A 25 7.82 -10.92 1.29
CA ILE A 25 8.98 -10.32 1.98
C ILE A 25 9.43 -11.21 3.14
N VAL A 26 8.50 -11.67 3.98
CA VAL A 26 8.82 -12.54 5.13
C VAL A 26 9.42 -13.86 4.66
N ASN A 27 8.87 -14.49 3.62
CA ASN A 27 9.37 -15.76 3.10
C ASN A 27 10.82 -15.66 2.58
N TYR A 28 11.15 -14.60 1.83
CA TYR A 28 12.53 -14.42 1.39
C TYR A 28 13.49 -14.07 2.54
N CYS A 29 13.04 -13.32 3.54
CA CYS A 29 13.83 -13.10 4.76
C CYS A 29 14.10 -14.42 5.50
N GLU A 30 13.13 -15.33 5.54
CA GLU A 30 13.29 -16.67 6.12
C GLU A 30 14.24 -17.55 5.30
N LEU A 31 14.16 -17.51 3.97
CA LEU A 31 15.09 -18.22 3.07
C LEU A 31 16.54 -17.74 3.25
N ILE A 32 16.74 -16.42 3.29
CA ILE A 32 18.06 -15.82 3.57
C ILE A 32 18.51 -16.18 4.99
N ALA A 33 17.62 -16.24 5.98
CA ALA A 33 18.02 -16.61 7.33
C ALA A 33 18.37 -18.12 7.47
N ALA A 34 17.82 -18.98 6.61
CA ALA A 34 17.90 -20.43 6.72
C ALA A 34 19.24 -21.02 6.27
N GLU A 35 19.92 -20.49 5.25
CA GLU A 35 21.28 -20.96 4.86
C GLU A 35 21.94 -20.05 3.82
N THR A 36 23.07 -19.42 4.17
CA THR A 36 23.71 -18.33 3.40
C THR A 36 25.11 -18.66 2.88
N THR A 37 25.31 -19.81 2.23
CA THR A 37 26.62 -20.16 1.64
C THR A 37 26.80 -19.72 0.19
N ASP A 38 25.74 -19.21 -0.46
CA ASP A 38 25.80 -18.68 -1.83
C ASP A 38 25.46 -17.18 -1.87
N PRO A 39 26.47 -16.30 -2.02
CA PRO A 39 26.28 -14.86 -2.10
C PRO A 39 25.40 -14.39 -3.26
N GLU A 40 25.37 -15.10 -4.39
CA GLU A 40 24.57 -14.70 -5.55
C GLU A 40 23.10 -15.07 -5.36
N ALA A 41 22.81 -16.22 -4.73
CA ALA A 41 21.45 -16.58 -4.31
C ALA A 41 20.89 -15.57 -3.30
N ILE A 42 21.68 -15.16 -2.30
CA ILE A 42 21.29 -14.13 -1.32
C ILE A 42 20.99 -12.80 -2.01
N LYS A 43 21.82 -12.38 -2.96
CA LYS A 43 21.56 -11.16 -3.73
C LYS A 43 20.24 -11.24 -4.49
N ALA A 44 19.94 -12.38 -5.12
CA ALA A 44 18.69 -12.58 -5.84
C ALA A 44 17.48 -12.47 -4.89
N ASP A 45 17.53 -13.13 -3.73
CA ASP A 45 16.47 -13.05 -2.72
C ASP A 45 16.29 -11.63 -2.17
N ILE A 46 17.40 -10.90 -1.93
CA ILE A 46 17.35 -9.49 -1.51
C ILE A 46 16.71 -8.60 -2.58
N VAL A 47 16.96 -8.85 -3.86
CA VAL A 47 16.33 -8.12 -4.97
C VAL A 47 14.82 -8.36 -4.96
N GLU A 48 14.38 -9.60 -4.78
CA GLU A 48 12.96 -9.94 -4.70
C GLU A 48 12.27 -9.30 -3.49
N ILE A 49 12.93 -9.28 -2.32
CA ILE A 49 12.46 -8.54 -1.13
C ILE A 49 12.29 -7.05 -1.46
N ARG A 50 13.30 -6.44 -2.08
CA ARG A 50 13.28 -5.01 -2.44
C ARG A 50 12.12 -4.72 -3.39
N THR A 51 11.92 -5.53 -4.42
CA THR A 51 10.82 -5.39 -5.38
C THR A 51 9.45 -5.53 -4.71
N ALA A 52 9.28 -6.50 -3.81
CA ALA A 52 8.04 -6.64 -3.05
C ALA A 52 7.78 -5.43 -2.13
N ALA A 53 8.82 -4.91 -1.48
CA ALA A 53 8.73 -3.73 -0.62
C ALA A 53 8.38 -2.45 -1.41
N GLU A 54 8.97 -2.23 -2.59
CA GLU A 54 8.65 -1.10 -3.47
C GLU A 54 7.17 -1.13 -3.89
N ARG A 55 6.66 -2.30 -4.28
CA ARG A 55 5.24 -2.47 -4.62
C ARG A 55 4.33 -2.20 -3.42
N ALA A 56 4.74 -2.63 -2.23
CA ALA A 56 3.97 -2.39 -1.01
C ALA A 56 3.90 -0.88 -0.69
N LEU A 57 5.02 -0.15 -0.86
CA LEU A 57 5.09 1.30 -0.71
C LEU A 57 4.12 2.02 -1.66
N GLU A 58 4.11 1.65 -2.94
CA GLU A 58 3.18 2.22 -3.93
C GLU A 58 1.70 2.00 -3.54
N LEU A 59 1.36 0.84 -2.99
CA LEU A 59 0.01 0.54 -2.53
C LEU A 59 -0.37 1.39 -1.32
N THR A 60 0.53 1.59 -0.35
CA THR A 60 0.29 2.49 0.79
C THR A 60 0.10 3.94 0.37
N GLU A 61 0.81 4.42 -0.66
CA GLU A 61 0.62 5.76 -1.19
C GLU A 61 -0.76 5.95 -1.82
N LYS A 62 -1.21 4.95 -2.60
CA LYS A 62 -2.57 4.93 -3.17
C LYS A 62 -3.65 4.91 -2.09
N LEU A 63 -3.43 4.22 -0.97
CA LEU A 63 -4.33 4.22 0.19
C LEU A 63 -4.38 5.59 0.89
N ARG A 64 -3.22 6.23 1.09
CA ARG A 64 -3.10 7.55 1.73
C ARG A 64 -3.83 8.65 0.95
N HIS A 65 -3.66 8.67 -0.37
CA HIS A 65 -4.34 9.61 -1.25
C HIS A 65 -5.85 9.37 -1.34
N ARG A 66 -6.32 8.14 -1.06
CA ARG A 66 -7.74 7.79 -1.04
C ARG A 66 -8.43 8.15 0.29
N GLY A 67 -7.70 8.10 1.40
CA GLY A 67 -8.19 8.47 2.74
C GLY A 67 -8.14 9.96 3.08
N THR A 68 -7.53 10.79 2.21
CA THR A 68 -7.54 12.25 2.36
C THR A 68 -8.56 12.84 1.39
N PRO A 69 -9.81 13.10 1.79
CA PRO A 69 -10.62 14.06 1.05
C PRO A 69 -9.87 15.39 1.12
N ALA A 70 -9.61 15.98 -0.04
CA ALA A 70 -9.08 17.34 -0.12
C ALA A 70 -9.81 18.20 0.92
N ALA A 71 -9.05 18.84 1.79
CA ALA A 71 -9.53 19.96 2.57
C ALA A 71 -9.93 21.03 1.56
N ASP A 72 -11.16 20.98 1.07
CA ASP A 72 -11.70 22.00 0.18
C ASP A 72 -13.21 22.14 0.40
N GLY A 73 -13.64 23.38 0.65
CA GLY A 73 -14.97 23.81 0.28
C GLY A 73 -15.93 24.34 1.35
N ARG A 74 -15.57 24.49 2.63
CA ARG A 74 -16.42 25.23 3.60
C ARG A 74 -15.57 25.94 4.64
N ASP A 75 -15.22 27.20 4.38
CA ASP A 75 -15.14 28.29 5.36
C ASP A 75 -14.50 29.51 4.69
N ALA A 76 -15.28 30.24 3.88
CA ALA A 76 -15.20 31.70 3.70
C ALA A 76 -16.05 32.16 2.49
N GLN A 77 -17.37 32.26 2.67
CA GLN A 77 -18.17 33.26 1.96
C GLN A 77 -18.70 34.21 3.06
N PRO A 78 -18.72 35.55 2.82
CA PRO A 78 -18.71 36.54 3.89
C PRO A 78 -20.10 36.72 4.48
N ALA A 79 -20.18 36.99 5.77
CA ALA A 79 -21.40 37.41 6.43
C ALA A 79 -21.79 38.81 5.93
N GLU A 80 -22.61 38.86 4.87
CA GLU A 80 -23.55 39.95 4.68
C GLU A 80 -24.77 39.66 5.54
N THR A 81 -24.99 40.47 6.58
CA THR A 81 -26.30 40.90 7.12
C THR A 81 -26.06 41.64 8.44
N SER A 82 -26.01 42.97 8.40
CA SER A 82 -27.10 43.83 8.90
C SER A 82 -26.67 45.29 9.05
#